data_AF-A0A6I7PWT9-F1
#
_entry.id   AF-A0A6I7PWT9-F1
#
_cell.length_a   1.000
_cell.length_b   1.000
_cell.length_c   1.000
_cell.angle_alpha   90.00
_cell.angle_beta   90.00
_cell.angle_gamma   90.00
#
_symmetry.space_group_name_H-M   'P 1'
#
loop_
_entity.id
_entity.type
_entity.pdbx_description
1 polymer ?
#
loop_
_entity_poly.entity_id
_entity_poly.type
_entity_poly.pdbx_seq_one_letter_code
_entity_poly.pdbx_strand_id
1 'polypeptide(L)'
;MRWALIAIGLAAGVAAAWVVARPRVDPPVSGRIVNTVTSFWRDHPEWEVLREGRYDATPILLNHARHMDPDAPGMQAYLADLVKDPRAHVQRLPDGRLSMSCASCHVQDSAGRNMRPIRFDTHCIACHSDDLGSVEIDPRGERMPVPHGSVAHVVERIDGALALWALRARAESPDADDAAEPEEDTGRRRRRAGPSEAPRAEAVPAFASGAEADAWIAERRDRALRRVETSCAKCHVGIEPVPDASPGEPFRIEPPRIPDRWLTRAVFSHHSHTMLSCVACHIDAPTSVSTRDILLPGIMSCRECHSPSAGAPSSCVLCHTYHDRSLDVQGGELTIPEFLRPRGAQ
;
A
#
# COMPACT_ATOMS: atom_id res chain seq x y z
N MET A 1 82.73 -42.83 18.65
CA MET A 1 82.95 -44.30 18.75
C MET A 1 82.04 -44.84 19.86
N ARG A 2 81.13 -45.77 19.52
CA ARG A 2 80.37 -46.70 20.41
C ARG A 2 79.30 -46.09 21.35
N TRP A 3 78.00 -46.28 21.05
CA TRP A 3 77.08 -47.39 21.40
C TRP A 3 76.62 -47.37 22.87
N ALA A 4 75.32 -47.12 23.09
CA ALA A 4 74.53 -47.76 24.14
C ALA A 4 73.03 -47.75 23.75
N LEU A 5 72.52 -48.94 23.45
CA LEU A 5 71.10 -49.28 23.30
C LEU A 5 70.43 -49.32 24.68
N ILE A 6 69.22 -48.77 24.81
CA ILE A 6 68.26 -49.21 25.82
C ILE A 6 66.90 -49.38 25.11
N ALA A 7 66.46 -50.63 25.05
CA ALA A 7 65.11 -51.01 24.67
C ALA A 7 64.17 -50.83 25.87
N ILE A 8 62.99 -50.24 25.67
CA ILE A 8 61.88 -50.30 26.63
C ILE A 8 60.61 -50.64 25.84
N GLY A 9 59.91 -51.66 26.34
CA GLY A 9 58.83 -52.37 25.69
C GLY A 9 57.52 -51.59 25.55
N LEU A 10 56.75 -52.04 24.58
CA LEU A 10 55.35 -51.70 24.33
C LEU A 10 54.46 -52.15 25.49
N ALA A 11 53.76 -51.20 26.11
CA ALA A 11 52.52 -51.45 26.84
C ALA A 11 51.42 -50.60 26.20
N ALA A 12 50.49 -51.28 25.52
CA ALA A 12 49.32 -50.67 24.90
C ALA A 12 48.33 -50.21 25.99
N GLY A 13 48.22 -48.90 26.16
CA GLY A 13 47.17 -48.26 26.97
C GLY A 13 46.01 -47.85 26.07
N VAL A 14 44.83 -48.42 26.33
CA VAL A 14 43.56 -48.10 25.67
C VAL A 14 43.10 -46.71 26.13
N ALA A 15 43.12 -45.73 25.23
CA ALA A 15 42.46 -44.45 25.44
C ALA A 15 40.97 -44.60 25.08
N ALA A 16 40.12 -44.71 26.10
CA ALA A 16 38.67 -44.62 25.94
C ALA A 16 38.30 -43.17 25.59
N ALA A 17 38.19 -42.88 24.29
CA ALA A 17 37.59 -41.65 23.81
C ALA A 17 36.07 -41.70 24.06
N TRP A 18 35.59 -40.83 24.95
CA TRP A 18 34.17 -40.53 25.08
C TRP A 18 33.70 -39.84 23.79
N VAL A 19 33.20 -40.62 22.84
CA VAL A 19 32.44 -40.09 21.71
C VAL A 19 31.03 -39.80 22.22
N VAL A 20 30.79 -38.55 22.60
CA VAL A 20 29.43 -38.04 22.75
C VAL A 20 28.82 -38.04 21.34
N ALA A 21 28.01 -39.06 21.05
CA ALA A 21 27.22 -39.12 19.84
C ALA A 21 26.25 -37.91 19.86
N ARG A 22 26.55 -36.89 19.05
CA ARG A 22 25.60 -35.83 18.78
C ARG A 22 24.39 -36.44 18.07
N PRO A 23 23.15 -36.10 18.44
CA PRO A 23 21.99 -36.52 17.66
C PRO A 23 22.19 -36.02 16.22
N ARG A 24 21.93 -36.89 15.24
CA ARG A 24 21.78 -36.47 13.84
C ARG A 24 20.55 -35.57 13.76
N VAL A 25 20.77 -34.27 13.94
CA VAL A 25 19.88 -33.23 13.43
C VAL A 25 19.92 -33.39 11.91
N ASP A 26 18.76 -33.39 11.26
CA ASP A 26 18.69 -33.30 9.80
C ASP A 26 19.69 -32.23 9.31
N PRO A 27 20.39 -32.47 8.19
CA PRO A 27 21.30 -31.47 7.67
C PRO A 27 20.54 -30.14 7.57
N PRO A 28 21.11 -29.02 8.05
CA PRO A 28 20.46 -27.72 7.90
C PRO A 28 20.06 -27.56 6.44
N VAL A 29 18.77 -27.30 6.21
CA VAL A 29 18.31 -26.82 4.90
C VAL A 29 19.16 -25.59 4.61
N SER A 30 20.09 -25.74 3.66
CA SER A 30 21.25 -24.85 3.58
C SER A 30 20.82 -23.39 3.41
N GLY A 31 21.39 -22.53 4.27
CA GLY A 31 21.44 -21.08 4.09
C GLY A 31 20.22 -20.25 4.50
N ARG A 32 19.04 -20.82 4.77
CA ARG A 32 17.82 -20.02 5.05
C ARG A 32 17.14 -20.26 6.40
N ILE A 33 17.37 -21.38 7.06
CA ILE A 33 16.69 -21.73 8.33
C ILE A 33 17.74 -21.91 9.42
N VAL A 34 17.69 -21.07 10.45
CA VAL A 34 18.53 -21.21 11.66
C VAL A 34 17.90 -22.30 12.53
N ASN A 35 18.51 -23.47 12.54
CA ASN A 35 18.06 -24.66 13.28
C ASN A 35 18.71 -24.81 14.67
N THR A 36 19.40 -23.78 15.15
CA THR A 36 20.06 -23.74 16.46
C THR A 36 19.43 -22.71 17.41
N VAL A 37 18.24 -22.19 17.11
CA VAL A 37 17.56 -21.21 17.97
C VAL A 37 17.04 -21.91 19.22
N THR A 38 17.55 -21.52 20.39
CA THR A 38 17.15 -22.06 21.70
C THR A 38 16.22 -21.13 22.46
N SER A 39 16.21 -19.83 22.13
CA SER A 39 15.41 -18.82 22.81
C SER A 39 15.19 -17.60 21.94
N PHE A 40 13.94 -17.11 21.94
CA PHE A 40 13.60 -15.85 21.27
C PHE A 40 14.49 -14.67 21.71
N TRP A 41 14.76 -14.55 23.01
CA TRP A 41 15.54 -13.46 23.58
C TRP A 41 17.05 -13.57 23.28
N ARG A 42 17.60 -14.79 23.21
CA ARG A 42 19.06 -15.00 23.19
C ARG A 42 19.65 -15.12 21.80
N ASP A 43 19.08 -15.99 20.98
CA ASP A 43 19.73 -16.48 19.75
C ASP A 43 18.79 -16.58 18.55
N HIS A 44 17.56 -16.07 18.67
CA HIS A 44 16.69 -15.92 17.51
C HIS A 44 17.27 -14.87 16.54
N PRO A 45 17.34 -15.19 15.23
CA PRO A 45 17.85 -14.26 14.23
C PRO A 45 16.89 -13.07 14.03
N GLU A 46 17.39 -12.00 13.44
CA GLU A 46 16.53 -10.93 12.93
C GLU A 46 15.57 -11.47 11.83
N TRP A 47 14.45 -10.77 11.62
CA TRP A 47 13.47 -11.10 10.58
C TRP A 47 14.16 -11.25 9.22
N GLU A 48 13.85 -12.32 8.48
CA GLU A 48 14.51 -12.65 7.20
C GLU A 48 14.60 -11.43 6.27
N VAL A 49 13.50 -10.67 6.18
CA VAL A 49 13.39 -9.47 5.35
C VAL A 49 14.36 -8.35 5.75
N LEU A 50 14.50 -8.09 7.06
CA LEU A 50 15.41 -7.06 7.58
C LEU A 50 16.86 -7.56 7.58
N ARG A 51 17.09 -8.81 8.00
CA ARG A 51 18.40 -9.47 8.03
C ARG A 51 19.08 -9.49 6.67
N GLU A 52 18.30 -9.70 5.61
CA GLU A 52 18.81 -9.76 4.24
C GLU A 52 18.89 -8.38 3.57
N GLY A 53 18.49 -7.30 4.28
CA GLY A 53 18.47 -5.95 3.72
C GLY A 53 17.56 -5.83 2.50
N ARG A 54 16.44 -6.59 2.48
CA ARG A 54 15.45 -6.48 1.42
C ARG A 54 14.80 -5.11 1.47
N TYR A 55 14.30 -4.65 0.33
CA TYR A 55 13.55 -3.42 0.19
C TYR A 55 12.19 -3.73 -0.43
N ASP A 56 11.23 -2.83 -0.27
CA ASP A 56 9.93 -2.97 -0.93
C ASP A 56 10.04 -2.67 -2.43
N ALA A 57 9.60 -3.62 -3.25
CA ALA A 57 9.62 -3.55 -4.71
C ALA A 57 8.24 -3.18 -5.29
N THR A 58 7.26 -2.84 -4.46
CA THR A 58 5.95 -2.32 -4.85
C THR A 58 6.14 -1.11 -5.78
N PRO A 59 5.65 -1.13 -7.03
CA PRO A 59 5.78 -0.04 -8.00
C PRO A 59 4.88 1.16 -7.68
N ILE A 60 5.02 1.74 -6.48
CA ILE A 60 4.37 2.98 -6.10
C ILE A 60 5.32 3.97 -5.44
N LEU A 61 4.91 5.23 -5.42
CA LEU A 61 5.55 6.35 -4.78
C LEU A 61 4.71 6.79 -3.58
N LEU A 62 5.02 6.22 -2.42
CA LEU A 62 4.47 6.61 -1.13
C LEU A 62 5.61 7.06 -0.21
N ASN A 63 5.42 8.24 0.37
CA ASN A 63 6.37 8.92 1.26
C ASN A 63 5.63 9.30 2.54
N HIS A 64 5.91 8.60 3.64
CA HIS A 64 5.24 8.84 4.92
C HIS A 64 5.57 10.22 5.46
N ALA A 65 6.83 10.65 5.42
CA ALA A 65 7.26 11.95 5.93
C ALA A 65 6.46 13.11 5.32
N ARG A 66 6.18 13.08 4.02
CA ARG A 66 5.36 14.08 3.34
C ARG A 66 3.88 14.04 3.72
N HIS A 67 3.31 12.85 3.90
CA HIS A 67 1.91 12.70 4.27
C HIS A 67 1.66 12.98 5.75
N MET A 68 2.67 12.82 6.60
CA MET A 68 2.61 13.09 8.03
C MET A 68 3.08 14.49 8.40
N ASP A 69 3.64 15.25 7.45
CA ASP A 69 4.10 16.61 7.64
C ASP A 69 2.91 17.55 7.97
N PRO A 70 2.81 18.08 9.20
CA PRO A 70 1.75 19.00 9.56
C PRO A 70 1.82 20.30 8.75
N ASP A 71 2.99 20.66 8.21
CA ASP A 71 3.21 21.91 7.48
C ASP A 71 2.97 21.75 5.97
N ALA A 72 2.54 20.57 5.51
CA ALA A 72 2.16 20.35 4.13
C ALA A 72 1.05 21.34 3.71
N PRO A 73 1.10 21.91 2.49
CA PRO A 73 0.12 22.91 2.04
C PRO A 73 -1.33 22.42 2.20
N GLY A 74 -2.15 23.21 2.90
CA GLY A 74 -3.56 22.90 3.15
C GLY A 74 -3.83 21.86 4.25
N MET A 75 -2.80 21.17 4.77
CA MET A 75 -2.97 20.08 5.75
C MET A 75 -3.60 20.57 7.06
N GLN A 76 -3.12 21.66 7.64
CA GLN A 76 -3.69 22.18 8.90
C GLN A 76 -5.16 22.56 8.75
N ALA A 77 -5.55 23.21 7.64
CA ALA A 77 -6.92 23.61 7.40
C ALA A 77 -7.83 22.38 7.24
N TYR A 78 -7.36 21.37 6.51
CA TYR A 78 -8.07 20.11 6.33
C TYR A 78 -8.25 19.36 7.66
N LEU A 79 -7.17 19.18 8.43
CA LEU A 79 -7.23 18.47 9.70
C LEU A 79 -8.06 19.22 10.76
N ALA A 80 -8.08 20.56 10.72
CA ALA A 80 -8.93 21.37 11.59
C ALA A 80 -10.43 21.20 11.30
N ASP A 81 -10.79 20.87 10.06
CA ASP A 81 -12.15 20.48 9.72
C ASP A 81 -12.43 19.03 10.11
N LEU A 82 -11.52 18.11 9.76
CA LEU A 82 -11.67 16.69 10.01
C LEU A 82 -11.77 16.35 11.51
N VAL A 83 -11.02 17.03 12.38
CA VAL A 83 -11.05 16.81 13.84
C VAL A 83 -12.42 17.15 14.48
N LYS A 84 -13.32 17.81 13.76
CA LYS A 84 -14.70 18.04 14.21
C LYS A 84 -15.53 16.76 14.19
N ASP A 85 -15.16 15.78 13.37
CA ASP A 85 -15.75 14.44 13.41
C ASP A 85 -15.12 13.65 14.58
N PRO A 86 -15.90 13.26 15.61
CA PRO A 86 -15.36 12.48 16.73
C PRO A 86 -14.85 11.09 16.33
N ARG A 87 -15.16 10.62 15.11
CA ARG A 87 -14.66 9.34 14.57
C ARG A 87 -13.34 9.51 13.81
N ALA A 88 -12.92 10.73 13.50
CA ALA A 88 -11.70 10.96 12.77
C ALA A 88 -10.46 10.71 13.64
N HIS A 89 -9.48 10.03 13.07
CA HIS A 89 -8.20 9.77 13.74
C HIS A 89 -7.19 10.87 13.38
N VAL A 90 -7.23 11.97 14.14
CA VAL A 90 -6.28 13.09 14.03
C VAL A 90 -5.44 13.17 15.30
N GLN A 91 -4.12 13.34 15.14
CA GLN A 91 -3.21 13.54 16.26
C GLN A 91 -3.03 15.04 16.54
N ARG A 92 -3.01 15.42 17.81
CA ARG A 92 -2.56 16.76 18.23
C ARG A 92 -1.14 16.68 18.75
N LEU A 93 -0.25 17.46 18.15
CA LEU A 93 1.16 17.56 18.53
C LEU A 93 1.31 18.44 19.79
N PRO A 94 2.44 18.32 20.54
CA PRO A 94 2.66 19.11 21.75
C PRO A 94 2.64 20.63 21.55
N ASP A 95 3.00 21.10 20.36
CA ASP A 95 2.97 22.51 19.97
C ASP A 95 1.57 23.00 19.53
N GLY A 96 0.56 22.14 19.60
CA GLY A 96 -0.83 22.45 19.28
C GLY A 96 -1.23 22.17 17.83
N ARG A 97 -0.29 21.89 16.92
CA ARG A 97 -0.57 21.55 15.51
C ARG A 97 -1.28 20.21 15.39
N LEU A 98 -2.01 20.03 14.30
CA LEU A 98 -2.67 18.77 13.97
C LEU A 98 -1.79 17.97 13.00
N SER A 99 -1.73 16.66 13.15
CA SER A 99 -1.08 15.76 12.20
C SER A 99 -1.99 14.57 11.93
N MET A 100 -1.82 13.95 10.76
CA MET A 100 -2.46 12.67 10.45
C MET A 100 -1.98 11.62 11.45
N SER A 101 -2.90 10.73 11.85
CA SER A 101 -2.51 9.57 12.65
C SER A 101 -2.18 8.39 11.75
N CYS A 102 -1.46 7.40 12.28
CA CYS A 102 -1.20 6.15 11.56
C CYS A 102 -2.52 5.45 11.14
N ALA A 103 -3.57 5.60 11.96
CA ALA A 103 -4.88 5.01 11.74
C ALA A 103 -5.70 5.70 10.62
N SER A 104 -5.23 6.82 10.09
CA SER A 104 -5.81 7.43 8.89
C SER A 104 -5.66 6.53 7.65
N CYS A 105 -4.62 5.68 7.62
CA CYS A 105 -4.37 4.71 6.55
C CYS A 105 -4.37 3.27 7.08
N HIS A 106 -3.68 3.01 8.19
CA HIS A 106 -3.51 1.66 8.74
C HIS A 106 -4.65 1.28 9.68
N VAL A 107 -5.70 0.73 9.10
CA VAL A 107 -6.87 0.25 9.84
C VAL A 107 -6.72 -1.24 10.16
N GLN A 108 -6.89 -1.61 11.42
CA GLN A 108 -6.86 -3.02 11.83
C GLN A 108 -8.02 -3.81 11.21
N ASP A 109 -7.80 -5.11 10.97
CA ASP A 109 -8.86 -6.04 10.62
C ASP A 109 -9.84 -6.25 11.80
N SER A 110 -10.97 -6.90 11.53
CA SER A 110 -12.02 -7.15 12.53
C SER A 110 -11.55 -8.03 13.71
N ALA A 111 -10.52 -8.85 13.49
CA ALA A 111 -9.89 -9.66 14.54
C ALA A 111 -8.77 -8.91 15.27
N GLY A 112 -8.43 -7.69 14.84
CA GLY A 112 -7.32 -6.88 15.31
C GLY A 112 -5.95 -7.53 15.14
N ARG A 113 -5.81 -8.54 14.27
CA ARG A 113 -4.54 -9.25 14.07
C ARG A 113 -3.69 -8.50 13.06
N ASN A 114 -4.24 -8.29 11.88
CA ASN A 114 -3.54 -7.67 10.75
C ASN A 114 -4.06 -6.26 10.49
N MET A 115 -3.36 -5.55 9.64
CA MET A 115 -3.88 -4.33 9.01
C MET A 115 -4.62 -4.71 7.73
N ARG A 116 -5.68 -3.97 7.43
CA ARG A 116 -6.42 -4.08 6.16
C ARG A 116 -5.57 -3.54 5.01
N PRO A 117 -5.78 -4.01 3.78
CA PRO A 117 -5.13 -3.44 2.60
C PRO A 117 -5.41 -1.94 2.47
N ILE A 118 -4.38 -1.18 2.11
CA ILE A 118 -4.52 0.25 1.80
C ILE A 118 -5.19 0.40 0.43
N ARG A 119 -6.26 1.19 0.38
CA ARG A 119 -6.99 1.51 -0.84
C ARG A 119 -7.13 3.02 -1.06
N PHE A 120 -6.97 3.46 -2.30
CA PHE A 120 -7.08 4.87 -2.67
C PHE A 120 -8.47 5.46 -2.39
N ASP A 121 -9.52 4.72 -2.78
CA ASP A 121 -10.94 5.09 -2.61
C ASP A 121 -11.34 5.32 -1.14
N THR A 122 -10.57 4.75 -0.21
CA THR A 122 -10.86 4.77 1.22
C THR A 122 -9.95 5.71 1.98
N HIS A 123 -8.64 5.69 1.70
CA HIS A 123 -7.63 6.36 2.53
C HIS A 123 -6.99 7.60 1.89
N CYS A 124 -7.12 7.79 0.57
CA CYS A 124 -6.40 8.86 -0.13
C CYS A 124 -7.35 9.94 -0.66
N ILE A 125 -8.48 9.55 -1.24
CA ILE A 125 -9.38 10.47 -1.95
C ILE A 125 -9.99 11.55 -1.05
N ALA A 126 -10.08 11.30 0.26
CA ALA A 126 -10.61 12.26 1.23
C ALA A 126 -9.78 13.56 1.30
N CYS A 127 -8.47 13.48 1.04
CA CYS A 127 -7.57 14.65 0.95
C CYS A 127 -7.23 15.02 -0.50
N HIS A 128 -7.26 14.04 -1.41
CA HIS A 128 -6.78 14.17 -2.80
C HIS A 128 -7.90 14.27 -3.86
N SER A 129 -9.14 14.58 -3.45
CA SER A 129 -10.30 14.70 -4.36
C SER A 129 -10.05 15.69 -5.50
N ASP A 130 -9.36 16.78 -5.19
CA ASP A 130 -9.20 17.90 -6.09
C ASP A 130 -7.97 17.75 -6.97
N ASP A 131 -6.87 17.17 -6.49
CA ASP A 131 -5.62 17.14 -7.24
C ASP A 131 -5.37 15.83 -7.99
N LEU A 132 -6.06 14.75 -7.61
CA LEU A 132 -5.97 13.42 -8.22
C LEU A 132 -7.33 12.85 -8.65
N GLY A 133 -8.40 13.27 -7.97
CA GLY A 133 -9.71 12.65 -8.09
C GLY A 133 -10.59 13.15 -9.23
N SER A 134 -10.19 14.14 -10.02
CA SER A 134 -11.08 14.75 -11.03
C SER A 134 -10.40 15.36 -12.26
N VAL A 135 -11.11 15.33 -13.39
CA VAL A 135 -10.73 15.93 -14.68
C VAL A 135 -11.76 16.97 -15.11
N GLU A 136 -11.32 17.98 -15.86
CA GLU A 136 -12.24 18.94 -16.48
C GLU A 136 -12.89 18.31 -17.70
N ILE A 137 -14.23 18.40 -17.77
CA ILE A 137 -15.02 17.80 -18.86
C ILE A 137 -15.74 18.84 -19.71
N ASP A 138 -15.70 20.13 -19.33
CA ASP A 138 -16.41 21.18 -20.04
C ASP A 138 -15.62 22.51 -20.17
N PRO A 139 -16.07 23.47 -20.97
CA PRO A 139 -15.45 24.80 -21.10
C PRO A 139 -15.62 25.69 -19.86
N ARG A 140 -16.60 25.42 -19.00
CA ARG A 140 -16.86 26.21 -17.80
C ARG A 140 -15.95 25.81 -16.63
N GLY A 141 -15.09 24.81 -16.84
CA GLY A 141 -14.20 24.26 -15.82
C GLY A 141 -14.91 23.29 -14.88
N GLU A 142 -16.06 22.74 -15.26
CA GLU A 142 -16.73 21.68 -14.52
C GLU A 142 -15.80 20.48 -14.41
N ARG A 143 -15.51 20.10 -13.16
CA ARG A 143 -14.66 18.97 -12.83
C ARG A 143 -15.51 17.77 -12.49
N MET A 144 -15.17 16.65 -13.11
CA MET A 144 -15.83 15.39 -12.90
C MET A 144 -14.89 14.44 -12.15
N PRO A 145 -15.38 13.74 -11.12
CA PRO A 145 -14.59 12.72 -10.44
C PRO A 145 -14.28 11.54 -11.36
N VAL A 146 -13.05 11.07 -11.31
CA VAL A 146 -12.56 9.91 -12.06
C VAL A 146 -12.37 8.74 -11.08
N PRO A 147 -12.90 7.54 -11.37
CA PRO A 147 -12.72 6.40 -10.50
C PRO A 147 -11.26 5.94 -10.50
N HIS A 148 -10.74 5.52 -9.34
CA HIS A 148 -9.49 4.80 -9.29
C HIS A 148 -9.74 3.32 -9.61
N GLY A 149 -9.03 2.76 -10.60
CA GLY A 149 -9.32 1.41 -11.11
C GLY A 149 -8.53 1.10 -12.38
N SER A 150 -9.11 0.28 -13.26
CA SER A 150 -8.52 0.02 -14.57
C SER A 150 -8.54 1.27 -15.45
N VAL A 151 -7.53 1.38 -16.32
CA VAL A 151 -7.45 2.47 -17.30
C VAL A 151 -8.69 2.49 -18.21
N ALA A 152 -9.16 1.32 -18.64
CA ALA A 152 -10.40 1.19 -19.42
C ALA A 152 -11.61 1.85 -18.74
N HIS A 153 -11.84 1.59 -17.45
CA HIS A 153 -12.97 2.18 -16.73
C HIS A 153 -12.83 3.71 -16.60
N VAL A 154 -11.61 4.21 -16.43
CA VAL A 154 -11.35 5.65 -16.43
C VAL A 154 -11.69 6.28 -17.78
N VAL A 155 -11.23 5.66 -18.87
CA VAL A 155 -11.48 6.13 -20.24
C VAL A 155 -12.97 6.11 -20.55
N GLU A 156 -13.67 5.02 -20.24
CA GLU A 156 -15.13 4.91 -20.41
C GLU A 156 -15.88 6.01 -19.66
N ARG A 157 -15.44 6.32 -18.43
CA ARG A 157 -16.05 7.39 -17.63
C ARG A 157 -15.88 8.77 -18.26
N ILE A 158 -14.70 9.05 -18.82
CA ILE A 158 -14.37 10.28 -19.53
C ILE A 158 -15.19 10.38 -20.82
N ASP A 159 -15.15 9.34 -21.64
CA ASP A 159 -15.82 9.29 -22.94
C ASP A 159 -17.34 9.45 -22.77
N GLY A 160 -17.94 8.76 -21.79
CA GLY A 160 -19.35 8.92 -21.47
C GLY A 160 -19.73 10.33 -20.99
N ALA A 161 -18.85 10.99 -20.25
CA ALA A 161 -19.08 12.34 -19.76
C ALA A 161 -19.02 13.38 -20.88
N LEU A 162 -18.02 13.28 -21.76
CA LEU A 162 -17.88 14.14 -22.92
C LEU A 162 -19.03 13.93 -23.91
N ALA A 163 -19.46 12.68 -24.13
CA ALA A 163 -20.60 12.37 -24.97
C ALA A 163 -21.91 12.97 -24.41
N LEU A 164 -22.16 12.80 -23.10
CA LEU A 164 -23.34 13.39 -22.45
C LEU A 164 -23.32 14.92 -22.51
N TRP A 165 -22.15 15.53 -22.30
CA TRP A 165 -21.99 16.97 -22.45
C TRP A 165 -22.30 17.43 -23.87
N ALA A 166 -21.77 16.74 -24.88
CA ALA A 166 -21.98 17.10 -26.29
C ALA A 166 -23.45 16.99 -26.69
N LEU A 167 -24.18 15.98 -26.19
CA LEU A 167 -25.62 15.85 -26.40
C LEU A 167 -26.40 17.02 -25.80
N ARG A 168 -26.03 17.49 -24.60
CA ARG A 168 -26.67 18.65 -23.96
C ARG A 168 -26.36 19.95 -24.70
N ALA A 169 -25.10 20.15 -25.09
CA ALA A 169 -24.70 21.34 -25.86
C ALA A 169 -25.47 21.45 -27.18
N ARG A 170 -25.72 20.33 -27.87
CA ARG A 170 -26.56 20.28 -29.09
C ARG A 170 -28.04 20.53 -28.83
N ALA A 171 -28.58 20.09 -27.69
CA ALA A 171 -29.96 20.37 -27.32
C ALA A 171 -30.19 21.83 -26.88
N GLU A 172 -29.13 22.48 -26.36
CA GLU A 172 -29.15 23.88 -25.93
C GLU A 172 -28.81 24.87 -27.05
N SER A 173 -28.22 24.41 -28.16
CA SER A 173 -28.09 25.22 -29.38
C SER A 173 -29.46 25.33 -30.05
N PRO A 174 -30.03 26.53 -30.22
CA PRO A 174 -31.27 26.68 -30.96
C PRO A 174 -31.05 26.15 -32.38
N ASP A 175 -31.93 25.26 -32.82
CA ASP A 175 -31.89 24.70 -34.16
C ASP A 175 -31.77 25.82 -35.20
N ALA A 176 -30.73 25.75 -36.04
CA ALA A 176 -30.60 26.63 -37.20
C ALA A 176 -31.65 26.34 -38.29
N ASP A 177 -32.58 25.40 -38.04
CA ASP A 177 -33.64 24.99 -38.96
C ASP A 177 -35.02 25.58 -38.64
N ASP A 178 -35.21 26.25 -37.49
CA ASP A 178 -36.40 27.10 -37.29
C ASP A 178 -36.08 28.53 -37.73
N ALA A 179 -36.14 28.75 -39.05
CA ALA A 179 -36.35 30.06 -39.63
C ALA A 179 -37.75 30.57 -39.21
N ALA A 180 -37.86 31.03 -37.96
CA ALA A 180 -39.02 31.75 -37.48
C ALA A 180 -39.14 33.07 -38.24
N GLU A 181 -40.31 33.27 -38.84
CA GLU A 181 -40.74 34.50 -39.52
C GLU A 181 -40.54 35.74 -38.62
N PRO A 182 -40.34 36.94 -39.20
CA PRO A 182 -40.06 38.14 -38.42
C PRO A 182 -41.29 38.56 -37.60
N GLU A 183 -41.28 38.26 -36.30
CA GLU A 183 -42.28 38.79 -35.37
C GLU A 183 -42.06 40.30 -35.12
N GLU A 184 -43.13 41.06 -35.28
CA GLU A 184 -43.20 42.50 -35.11
C GLU A 184 -42.93 42.95 -33.66
N ASP A 185 -42.19 44.05 -33.58
CA ASP A 185 -41.86 44.83 -32.40
C ASP A 185 -43.12 45.29 -31.64
N THR A 186 -43.38 44.69 -30.48
CA THR A 186 -44.23 45.30 -29.46
C THR A 186 -43.46 45.49 -28.16
N GLY A 187 -42.78 46.64 -28.09
CA GLY A 187 -41.93 47.05 -26.98
C GLY A 187 -42.58 46.95 -25.60
N ARG A 188 -41.88 46.28 -24.68
CA ARG A 188 -41.94 46.61 -23.24
C ARG A 188 -40.63 46.30 -22.53
N ARG A 189 -39.73 47.28 -22.52
CA ARG A 189 -38.50 47.31 -21.70
C ARG A 189 -38.83 47.19 -20.21
N ARG A 190 -38.45 46.08 -19.57
CA ARG A 190 -38.26 46.02 -18.12
C ARG A 190 -36.77 46.07 -17.81
N ARG A 191 -36.34 47.12 -17.10
CA ARG A 191 -34.97 47.27 -16.58
C ARG A 191 -34.75 46.25 -15.47
N ARG A 192 -33.69 45.45 -15.53
CA ARG A 192 -33.16 44.70 -14.37
C ARG A 192 -31.72 45.10 -14.10
N ALA A 193 -31.42 45.18 -12.80
CA ALA A 193 -30.29 45.83 -12.17
C ALA A 193 -28.94 45.10 -12.35
N GLY A 194 -27.87 45.90 -12.38
CA GLY A 194 -26.55 45.71 -11.75
C GLY A 194 -25.68 44.51 -12.17
N PRO A 195 -24.43 44.71 -12.63
CA PRO A 195 -23.51 43.61 -12.87
C PRO A 195 -22.93 43.12 -11.53
N SER A 196 -23.19 41.86 -11.15
CA SER A 196 -22.30 41.16 -10.21
C SER A 196 -21.20 40.50 -11.02
N GLU A 197 -19.94 40.80 -10.69
CA GLU A 197 -18.76 40.13 -11.24
C GLU A 197 -18.68 38.69 -10.71
N ALA A 198 -19.49 37.81 -11.29
CA ALA A 198 -19.16 36.39 -11.33
C ALA A 198 -17.94 36.21 -12.25
N PRO A 199 -17.01 35.29 -11.94
CA PRO A 199 -15.93 34.96 -12.87
C PRO A 199 -16.55 34.63 -14.23
N ARG A 200 -16.03 35.24 -15.29
CA ARG A 200 -16.54 35.05 -16.65
C ARG A 200 -16.36 33.58 -17.00
N ALA A 201 -17.44 32.80 -16.88
CA ALA A 201 -17.52 31.48 -17.48
C ALA A 201 -17.23 31.67 -18.96
N GLU A 202 -16.22 30.97 -19.48
CA GLU A 202 -16.01 30.92 -20.92
C GLU A 202 -17.33 30.47 -21.57
N ALA A 203 -17.76 31.20 -22.59
CA ALA A 203 -18.96 30.87 -23.32
C ALA A 203 -18.83 29.42 -23.84
N VAL A 204 -19.90 28.63 -23.69
CA VAL A 204 -19.98 27.31 -24.32
C VAL A 204 -19.72 27.53 -25.82
N PRO A 205 -18.76 26.82 -26.43
CA PRO A 205 -18.51 26.94 -27.86
C PRO A 205 -19.82 26.64 -28.61
N ALA A 206 -20.30 27.62 -29.37
CA ALA A 206 -21.33 27.35 -30.36
C ALA A 206 -20.62 26.64 -31.53
N PHE A 207 -20.81 25.32 -31.62
CA PHE A 207 -20.23 24.54 -32.71
C PHE A 207 -21.01 24.82 -33.99
N ALA A 208 -20.33 25.21 -35.07
CA ALA A 208 -20.94 25.46 -36.37
C ALA A 208 -21.29 24.16 -37.11
N SER A 209 -20.75 23.01 -36.69
CA SER A 209 -21.02 21.71 -37.29
C SER A 209 -20.76 20.54 -36.34
N GLY A 210 -21.27 19.35 -36.72
CA GLY A 210 -20.95 18.10 -36.03
C GLY A 210 -19.44 17.80 -36.00
N ALA A 211 -18.73 18.07 -37.10
CA ALA A 211 -17.28 17.85 -37.18
C ALA A 211 -16.48 18.75 -36.22
N GLU A 212 -16.95 19.98 -35.98
CA GLU A 212 -16.33 20.88 -35.01
C GLU A 212 -16.55 20.40 -33.58
N ALA A 213 -17.76 19.90 -33.28
CA ALA A 213 -18.06 19.27 -31.99
C ALA A 213 -17.19 18.03 -31.77
N ASP A 214 -17.02 17.18 -32.79
CA ASP A 214 -16.20 15.97 -32.70
C ASP A 214 -14.72 16.29 -32.48
N ALA A 215 -14.18 17.31 -33.18
CA ALA A 215 -12.82 17.78 -32.99
C ALA A 215 -12.60 18.35 -31.57
N TRP A 216 -13.58 19.09 -31.05
CA TRP A 216 -13.53 19.59 -29.68
C TRP A 216 -13.56 18.45 -28.65
N ILE A 217 -14.44 17.45 -28.84
CA ILE A 217 -14.51 16.27 -27.95
C ILE A 217 -13.17 15.55 -27.94
N ALA A 218 -12.55 15.34 -29.11
CA ALA A 218 -11.25 14.71 -29.22
C ALA A 218 -10.16 15.50 -28.47
N GLU A 219 -10.11 16.83 -28.63
CA GLU A 219 -9.16 17.69 -27.92
C GLU A 219 -9.34 17.64 -26.39
N ARG A 220 -10.60 17.67 -25.93
CA ARG A 220 -10.92 17.58 -24.50
C ARG A 220 -10.61 16.22 -23.91
N ARG A 221 -10.90 15.15 -24.65
CA ARG A 221 -10.53 13.80 -24.28
C ARG A 221 -9.03 13.68 -24.09
N ASP A 222 -8.24 14.13 -25.06
CA ASP A 222 -6.78 14.11 -24.98
C ASP A 222 -6.24 14.91 -23.78
N ARG A 223 -6.85 16.06 -23.48
CA ARG A 223 -6.50 16.87 -22.30
C ARG A 223 -6.82 16.13 -21.00
N ALA A 224 -7.99 15.51 -20.91
CA ALA A 224 -8.39 14.73 -19.75
C ALA A 224 -7.47 13.52 -19.55
N LEU A 225 -7.11 12.79 -20.60
CA LEU A 225 -6.19 11.65 -20.53
C LEU A 225 -4.79 12.04 -20.10
N ARG A 226 -4.22 13.14 -20.64
CA ARG A 226 -2.92 13.67 -20.16
C ARG A 226 -2.98 14.06 -18.68
N ARG A 227 -4.10 14.62 -18.23
CA ARG A 227 -4.31 14.94 -16.81
C ARG A 227 -4.36 13.68 -15.96
N VAL A 228 -5.09 12.63 -16.38
CA VAL A 228 -5.11 11.33 -15.70
C VAL A 228 -3.71 10.75 -15.63
N GLU A 229 -2.99 10.67 -16.73
CA GLU A 229 -1.62 10.14 -16.78
C GLU A 229 -0.71 10.87 -15.78
N THR A 230 -0.74 12.21 -15.79
CA THR A 230 0.04 13.04 -14.85
C THR A 230 -0.37 12.80 -13.39
N SER A 231 -1.68 12.63 -13.13
CA SER A 231 -2.20 12.35 -11.79
C SER A 231 -1.80 10.94 -11.31
N CYS A 232 -1.93 9.93 -12.17
CA CYS A 232 -1.50 8.56 -11.87
C CYS A 232 0.00 8.48 -11.62
N ALA A 233 0.82 9.21 -12.38
CA ALA A 233 2.28 9.25 -12.25
C ALA A 233 2.77 9.83 -10.91
N LYS A 234 1.91 10.52 -10.14
CA LYS A 234 2.27 10.94 -8.78
C LYS A 234 2.45 9.76 -7.83
N CYS A 235 1.78 8.64 -8.11
CA CYS A 235 1.79 7.46 -7.25
C CYS A 235 2.28 6.20 -7.97
N HIS A 236 1.97 6.00 -9.24
CA HIS A 236 2.38 4.82 -9.99
C HIS A 236 3.70 5.06 -10.72
N VAL A 237 4.59 4.06 -10.68
CA VAL A 237 5.80 4.04 -11.51
C VAL A 237 5.57 3.15 -12.74
N GLY A 238 6.38 3.34 -13.79
CA GLY A 238 6.32 2.49 -14.98
C GLY A 238 5.02 2.65 -15.78
N ILE A 239 4.48 3.86 -15.87
CA ILE A 239 3.38 4.14 -16.79
C ILE A 239 3.96 4.16 -18.21
N GLU A 240 3.54 3.20 -19.01
CA GLU A 240 4.05 3.01 -20.36
C GLU A 240 2.91 3.18 -21.37
N PRO A 241 3.13 3.95 -22.47
CA PRO A 241 2.23 3.93 -23.60
C PRO A 241 2.12 2.51 -24.15
N VAL A 242 0.91 2.09 -24.55
CA VAL A 242 0.72 0.79 -25.20
C VAL A 242 0.94 0.97 -26.70
N PRO A 243 1.89 0.27 -27.35
CA PRO A 243 2.00 0.25 -28.80
C PRO A 243 0.70 -0.30 -29.41
N ASP A 244 0.18 0.37 -30.44
CA ASP A 244 -1.11 0.05 -31.05
C ASP A 244 -2.28 -0.02 -30.05
N ALA A 245 -2.22 0.84 -29.02
CA ALA A 245 -3.25 0.95 -27.98
C ALA A 245 -4.66 0.99 -28.58
N SER A 246 -5.53 0.12 -28.07
CA SER A 246 -6.97 0.30 -28.29
C SER A 246 -7.41 1.65 -27.71
N PRO A 247 -8.43 2.33 -28.27
CA PRO A 247 -8.88 3.63 -27.77
C PRO A 247 -9.19 3.65 -26.26
N GLY A 248 -9.57 2.50 -25.68
CA GLY A 248 -9.89 2.34 -24.27
C GLY A 248 -8.69 2.18 -23.33
N GLU A 249 -7.49 1.87 -23.84
CA GLU A 249 -6.31 1.59 -23.01
C GLU A 249 -5.05 2.31 -23.54
N PRO A 250 -5.01 3.65 -23.49
CA PRO A 250 -3.91 4.44 -24.04
C PRO A 250 -2.55 4.21 -23.36
N PHE A 251 -2.56 3.75 -22.11
CA PHE A 251 -1.37 3.44 -21.33
C PHE A 251 -1.63 2.29 -20.36
N ARG A 252 -0.55 1.62 -19.94
CA ARG A 252 -0.58 0.54 -18.95
C ARG A 252 -0.03 1.04 -17.62
N ILE A 253 -0.67 0.61 -16.54
CA ILE A 253 -0.22 0.85 -15.18
C ILE A 253 0.02 -0.51 -14.51
N GLU A 254 1.20 -0.70 -13.93
CA GLU A 254 1.49 -1.90 -13.15
C GLU A 254 0.74 -1.86 -11.81
N PRO A 255 0.04 -2.95 -11.42
CA PRO A 255 -0.57 -3.03 -10.09
C PRO A 255 0.49 -2.92 -8.98
N PRO A 256 0.21 -2.21 -7.87
CA PRO A 256 1.16 -2.02 -6.78
C PRO A 256 1.69 -3.32 -6.18
N ARG A 257 0.89 -4.40 -6.15
CA ARG A 257 1.25 -5.67 -5.49
C ARG A 257 1.84 -5.48 -4.07
N ILE A 258 1.28 -4.56 -3.29
CA ILE A 258 1.66 -4.34 -1.88
C ILE A 258 1.52 -5.69 -1.16
N PRO A 259 2.56 -6.20 -0.49
CA PRO A 259 2.47 -7.47 0.20
C PRO A 259 1.47 -7.39 1.34
N ASP A 260 0.52 -8.32 1.38
CA ASP A 260 -0.46 -8.41 2.48
C ASP A 260 0.23 -8.63 3.84
N ARG A 261 1.37 -9.35 3.82
CA ARG A 261 2.15 -9.69 5.02
C ARG A 261 3.64 -9.79 4.70
N TRP A 262 4.45 -9.07 5.49
CA TRP A 262 5.91 -9.21 5.44
C TRP A 262 6.42 -10.43 6.21
N LEU A 263 5.86 -10.69 7.40
CA LEU A 263 6.22 -11.84 8.22
C LEU A 263 5.27 -13.02 7.93
N THR A 264 5.53 -13.72 6.82
CA THR A 264 4.64 -14.80 6.32
C THR A 264 4.63 -16.04 7.22
N ARG A 265 5.69 -16.27 7.99
CA ARG A 265 5.84 -17.40 8.92
C ARG A 265 5.60 -17.04 10.39
N ALA A 266 5.16 -15.81 10.66
CA ALA A 266 4.85 -15.38 12.01
C ALA A 266 3.41 -14.84 12.08
N VAL A 267 2.72 -15.17 13.16
CA VAL A 267 1.48 -14.53 13.57
C VAL A 267 1.81 -13.44 14.58
N PHE A 268 1.39 -12.22 14.28
CA PHE A 268 1.50 -11.08 15.17
C PHE A 268 0.12 -10.43 15.26
N SER A 269 -0.25 -9.95 16.45
CA SER A 269 -1.52 -9.27 16.66
C SER A 269 -1.29 -7.86 17.18
N HIS A 270 -1.70 -6.87 16.39
CA HIS A 270 -1.69 -5.47 16.82
C HIS A 270 -2.65 -5.22 17.99
N HIS A 271 -3.78 -5.94 18.06
CA HIS A 271 -4.76 -5.83 19.14
C HIS A 271 -4.14 -5.98 20.54
N SER A 272 -3.28 -7.00 20.71
CA SER A 272 -2.57 -7.26 21.97
C SER A 272 -1.59 -6.15 22.37
N HIS A 273 -1.29 -5.23 21.45
CA HIS A 273 -0.30 -4.16 21.62
C HIS A 273 -0.93 -2.76 21.50
N THR A 274 -2.27 -2.66 21.52
CA THR A 274 -2.99 -1.38 21.31
C THR A 274 -2.74 -0.34 22.41
N MET A 275 -2.18 -0.73 23.56
CA MET A 275 -1.74 0.22 24.58
C MET A 275 -0.48 1.01 24.18
N LEU A 276 0.27 0.55 23.18
CA LEU A 276 1.48 1.21 22.69
C LEU A 276 1.14 2.14 21.53
N SER A 277 1.88 3.24 21.40
CA SER A 277 1.82 4.06 20.19
C SER A 277 2.44 3.30 19.02
N CYS A 278 1.96 3.55 17.80
CA CYS A 278 2.46 2.87 16.60
C CYS A 278 3.98 3.06 16.43
N VAL A 279 4.46 4.27 16.72
CA VAL A 279 5.88 4.66 16.60
C VAL A 279 6.77 4.08 17.70
N ALA A 280 6.21 3.47 18.75
CA ALA A 280 7.01 2.75 19.75
C ALA A 280 7.71 1.53 19.12
N CYS A 281 7.10 0.94 18.08
CA CYS A 281 7.72 -0.13 17.30
C CYS A 281 8.16 0.36 15.90
N HIS A 282 7.33 1.15 15.23
CA HIS A 282 7.58 1.65 13.88
C HIS A 282 8.31 3.00 13.89
N ILE A 283 9.52 3.04 14.47
CA ILE A 283 10.25 4.28 14.78
C ILE A 283 10.55 5.10 13.51
N ASP A 284 10.90 4.43 12.41
CA ASP A 284 11.28 5.08 11.15
C ASP A 284 10.09 5.47 10.27
N ALA A 285 8.87 5.08 10.65
CA ALA A 285 7.70 5.32 9.81
C ALA A 285 7.43 6.82 9.56
N PRO A 286 7.47 7.72 10.56
CA PRO A 286 7.20 9.14 10.33
C PRO A 286 8.25 9.85 9.46
N THR A 287 9.45 9.30 9.33
CA THR A 287 10.57 9.93 8.61
C THR A 287 10.87 9.25 7.27
N SER A 288 10.22 8.13 6.96
CA SER A 288 10.37 7.43 5.70
C SER A 288 9.97 8.29 4.51
N VAL A 289 10.88 8.39 3.55
CA VAL A 289 10.69 9.19 2.33
C VAL A 289 10.45 8.34 1.08
N SER A 290 10.49 7.01 1.22
CA SER A 290 10.48 6.08 0.10
C SER A 290 9.66 4.84 0.40
N THR A 291 8.88 4.38 -0.57
CA THR A 291 8.17 3.09 -0.46
C THR A 291 9.12 1.93 -0.27
N ARG A 292 10.37 2.05 -0.76
CA ARG A 292 11.40 1.02 -0.64
C ARG A 292 11.76 0.71 0.81
N ASP A 293 11.47 1.61 1.74
CA ASP A 293 11.75 1.44 3.15
C ASP A 293 10.79 0.40 3.74
N ILE A 294 11.32 -0.73 4.20
CA ILE A 294 10.53 -1.73 4.92
C ILE A 294 10.42 -1.31 6.37
N LEU A 295 9.30 -0.67 6.72
CA LEU A 295 9.05 -0.10 8.05
C LEU A 295 8.61 -1.16 9.07
N LEU A 296 9.18 -2.37 9.02
CA LEU A 296 8.97 -3.36 10.07
C LEU A 296 9.84 -3.03 11.29
N PRO A 297 9.32 -3.19 12.52
CA PRO A 297 10.17 -3.12 13.70
C PRO A 297 11.22 -4.22 13.68
N GLY A 298 12.44 -3.91 14.10
CA GLY A 298 13.46 -4.93 14.34
C GLY A 298 13.10 -5.84 15.52
N ILE A 299 13.74 -7.00 15.61
CA ILE A 299 13.49 -7.98 16.68
C ILE A 299 13.70 -7.41 18.09
N MET A 300 14.57 -6.40 18.22
CA MET A 300 14.87 -5.76 19.50
C MET A 300 13.64 -5.11 20.13
N SER A 301 12.78 -4.46 19.34
CA SER A 301 11.54 -3.84 19.84
C SER A 301 10.62 -4.85 20.52
N CYS A 302 10.59 -6.10 20.04
CA CYS A 302 9.82 -7.17 20.66
C CYS A 302 10.49 -7.68 21.93
N ARG A 303 11.82 -7.82 21.91
CA ARG A 303 12.64 -8.36 23.00
C ARG A 303 12.58 -7.52 24.27
N GLU A 304 12.39 -6.20 24.15
CA GLU A 304 12.24 -5.32 25.31
C GLU A 304 11.15 -5.81 26.28
N CYS A 305 10.04 -6.36 25.76
CA CYS A 305 8.95 -6.92 26.57
C CYS A 305 8.95 -8.46 26.60
N HIS A 306 9.23 -9.12 25.46
CA HIS A 306 9.24 -10.58 25.32
C HIS A 306 10.57 -11.19 25.77
N SER A 307 10.94 -10.91 27.02
CA SER A 307 12.15 -11.41 27.67
C SER A 307 11.84 -12.00 29.05
N PRO A 308 12.70 -12.88 29.58
CA PRO A 308 12.53 -13.41 30.93
C PRO A 308 12.45 -12.33 32.02
N SER A 309 13.03 -11.16 31.79
CA SER A 309 13.07 -10.04 32.74
C SER A 309 11.86 -9.10 32.66
N ALA A 310 11.16 -9.03 31.53
CA ALA A 310 10.08 -8.07 31.30
C ALA A 310 8.67 -8.68 31.36
N GLY A 311 8.57 -10.02 31.46
CA GLY A 311 7.34 -10.71 31.84
C GLY A 311 6.39 -11.09 30.71
N ALA A 312 6.55 -10.57 29.48
CA ALA A 312 5.78 -11.07 28.35
C ALA A 312 6.34 -12.43 27.88
N PRO A 313 5.48 -13.44 27.64
CA PRO A 313 5.94 -14.78 27.30
C PRO A 313 6.57 -14.79 25.91
N SER A 314 7.61 -15.62 25.73
CA SER A 314 8.45 -15.61 24.52
C SER A 314 8.68 -17.00 23.92
N SER A 315 7.76 -17.93 24.20
CA SER A 315 7.78 -19.28 23.61
C SER A 315 7.53 -19.23 22.10
N CYS A 316 8.19 -20.10 21.34
CA CYS A 316 8.18 -20.07 19.88
C CYS A 316 6.76 -20.14 19.27
N VAL A 317 5.85 -20.87 19.91
CA VAL A 317 4.45 -21.07 19.46
C VAL A 317 3.59 -19.79 19.49
N LEU A 318 4.04 -18.73 20.17
CA LEU A 318 3.33 -17.46 20.20
C LEU A 318 3.46 -16.70 18.89
N CYS A 319 4.59 -16.86 18.22
CA CYS A 319 4.88 -16.17 16.97
C CYS A 319 4.79 -17.14 15.80
N HIS A 320 5.22 -18.40 15.94
CA HIS A 320 5.24 -19.34 14.83
C HIS A 320 4.02 -20.26 14.85
N THR A 321 3.36 -20.36 13.70
CA THR A 321 2.39 -21.42 13.45
C THR A 321 3.13 -22.74 13.30
N TYR A 322 2.87 -23.67 14.22
CA TYR A 322 3.29 -25.06 14.10
C TYR A 322 2.08 -25.91 13.70
N HIS A 323 2.31 -26.94 12.88
CA HIS A 323 1.26 -27.82 12.36
C HIS A 323 0.15 -27.03 11.66
N ASP A 324 0.52 -26.32 10.59
CA ASP A 324 -0.47 -25.70 9.72
C ASP A 324 -1.35 -26.79 9.09
N ARG A 325 -2.54 -26.97 9.66
CA ARG A 325 -3.48 -28.03 9.27
C ARG A 325 -3.98 -27.90 7.84
N SER A 326 -3.79 -26.74 7.20
CA SER A 326 -4.07 -26.59 5.77
C SER A 326 -3.06 -27.32 4.87
N LEU A 327 -1.89 -27.67 5.43
CA LEU A 327 -0.83 -28.43 4.78
C LEU A 327 -0.76 -29.89 5.28
N ASP A 328 -1.62 -30.27 6.23
CA ASP A 328 -1.67 -31.65 6.73
C ASP A 328 -2.20 -32.57 5.63
N VAL A 329 -1.36 -33.49 5.18
CA VAL A 329 -1.78 -34.66 4.39
C VAL A 329 -2.21 -35.77 5.35
N GLN A 330 -3.49 -36.13 5.33
CA GLN A 330 -3.97 -37.31 6.03
C GLN A 330 -3.51 -38.56 5.27
N GLY A 331 -2.55 -39.29 5.82
CA GLY A 331 -2.00 -40.49 5.19
C GLY A 331 -0.91 -41.17 6.01
N GLY A 332 -0.95 -41.04 7.34
CA GLY A 332 0.05 -41.67 8.21
C GLY A 332 -0.08 -43.19 8.17
N GLU A 333 0.94 -43.88 7.65
CA GLU A 333 0.97 -45.35 7.56
C GLU A 333 1.55 -46.03 8.81
N LEU A 334 2.15 -45.28 9.72
CA LEU A 334 2.79 -45.81 10.92
C LEU A 334 1.76 -46.09 12.03
N THR A 335 1.81 -47.29 12.59
CA THR A 335 1.17 -47.60 13.87
C THR A 335 1.92 -46.95 15.04
N ILE A 336 1.25 -46.77 16.19
CA ILE A 336 1.89 -46.23 17.40
C ILE A 336 3.15 -47.01 17.81
N PRO A 337 3.15 -48.36 17.81
CA PRO A 337 4.37 -49.12 18.09
C PRO A 337 5.49 -48.87 17.07
N GLU A 338 5.19 -48.69 15.79
CA GLU A 338 6.18 -48.39 14.75
C GLU A 338 6.74 -46.97 14.87
N PHE A 339 5.91 -46.02 15.28
CA PHE A 339 6.34 -44.65 15.57
C PHE A 339 7.25 -44.57 16.81
N LEU A 340 6.94 -45.38 17.84
CA LEU A 340 7.71 -45.43 19.08
C LEU A 340 8.99 -46.28 18.97
N ARG A 341 9.22 -47.00 17.87
CA ARG A 341 10.48 -47.72 17.66
C ARG A 341 11.64 -46.74 17.58
N PRO A 342 12.75 -46.95 18.31
CA PRO A 342 13.92 -46.09 18.23
C PRO A 342 14.43 -46.05 16.79
N ARG A 343 14.45 -44.87 16.18
CA ARG A 343 15.07 -44.68 14.86
C ARG A 343 16.58 -44.87 15.00
N GLY A 344 17.11 -46.01 14.53
CA GLY A 344 18.56 -46.25 14.49
C GLY A 344 19.06 -47.62 14.98
N ALA A 345 18.19 -48.59 15.27
CA ALA A 345 18.63 -49.97 15.48
C ALA A 345 18.67 -50.73 14.13
N GLN A 346 19.81 -50.64 13.43
CA GLN A 346 20.27 -51.65 12.49
C GLN A 346 21.62 -52.17 12.99
#